data_AF-A0A0W0ZQW4-F1
#
_entry.id   AF-A0A0W0ZQW4-F1
#
_cell.length_a   1.000
_cell.length_b   1.000
_cell.length_c   1.000
_cell.angle_alpha   90.00
_cell.angle_beta   90.00
_cell.angle_gamma   90.00
#
_symmetry.space_group_name_H-M   'P 1'
#
loop_
_entity.id
_entity.type
_entity.pdbx_description
1 polymer ?
#
loop_
_entity_poly.entity_id
_entity_poly.type
_entity_poly.pdbx_seq_one_letter_code
_entity_poly.pdbx_strand_id
1 'polypeptide(L)'
;MIIFDRRSKSHSYTMISANLWKNGTHRLITVINNTPWYCSTGRNSGYAGTWFFFGGVLEKKSERHPSGWFIKPKGLVAERYSKTQFFGHHTTHYIRKRSIHKLISFSRFGDIKKICISASLGGGFWLSDKGKNLKKYLRKNYPEYFLSDKVVNKILKTAMCYDLPIYTKRKQVNRWLATHGVATVGVLNDESLLFRP
;
A
#
# COMPACT_ATOMS: atom_id res chain seq x y z
N MET A 1 5.88 -1.65 47.23
CA MET A 1 6.07 -2.93 46.52
C MET A 1 5.59 -2.73 45.09
N ILE A 2 6.50 -2.46 44.16
CA ILE A 2 6.17 -2.18 42.75
C ILE A 2 6.12 -3.52 42.03
N ILE A 3 4.91 -3.95 41.66
CA ILE A 3 4.72 -5.14 40.84
C ILE A 3 5.08 -4.75 39.40
N PHE A 4 6.26 -5.19 38.96
CA PHE A 4 6.63 -5.19 37.55
C PHE A 4 5.75 -6.20 36.81
N ASP A 5 4.72 -5.72 36.12
CA ASP A 5 4.02 -6.55 35.15
C ASP A 5 4.93 -6.81 33.94
N ARG A 6 5.61 -7.96 33.99
CA ARG A 6 6.29 -8.59 32.86
C ARG A 6 5.23 -9.19 31.92
N ARG A 7 4.55 -8.35 31.13
CA ARG A 7 3.73 -8.83 30.01
C ARG A 7 4.16 -8.18 28.70
N SER A 8 4.89 -8.98 27.93
CA SER A 8 5.00 -8.95 26.47
C SER A 8 5.57 -7.66 25.88
N LYS A 9 6.89 -7.68 25.59
CA LYS A 9 7.46 -6.89 24.49
C LYS A 9 6.79 -7.34 23.20
N SER A 10 5.67 -6.71 22.85
CA SER A 10 5.04 -6.84 21.55
C SER A 10 6.07 -6.42 20.52
N HIS A 11 6.64 -7.39 19.82
CA HIS A 11 7.41 -7.10 18.64
C HIS A 11 6.41 -6.57 17.62
N SER A 12 6.26 -5.25 17.59
CA SER A 12 5.55 -4.48 16.57
C SER A 12 6.28 -4.68 15.24
N TYR A 13 6.18 -5.87 14.67
CA TYR A 13 6.59 -6.08 13.29
C TYR A 13 5.66 -5.23 12.44
N THR A 14 6.20 -4.15 11.88
CA THR A 14 5.49 -3.27 10.94
C THR A 14 5.26 -3.96 9.60
N MET A 15 5.61 -5.25 9.45
CA MET A 15 5.57 -5.97 8.19
C MET A 15 5.22 -7.45 8.38
N ILE A 16 4.48 -8.00 7.41
CA ILE A 16 4.16 -9.43 7.30
C ILE A 16 4.45 -9.93 5.88
N SER A 17 4.57 -11.25 5.73
CA SER A 17 4.63 -11.93 4.43
C SER A 17 3.29 -12.62 4.16
N ALA A 18 2.53 -12.13 3.18
CA ALA A 18 1.25 -12.72 2.81
C ALA A 18 1.43 -13.75 1.67
N ASN A 19 1.05 -15.00 1.92
CA ASN A 19 1.04 -16.09 0.95
C ASN A 19 -0.40 -16.58 0.72
N LEU A 20 -1.16 -15.80 -0.05
CA LEU A 20 -2.60 -16.01 -0.24
C LEU A 20 -2.95 -16.90 -1.44
N TRP A 21 -1.94 -17.44 -2.13
CA TRP A 21 -2.08 -18.17 -3.39
C TRP A 21 -1.39 -19.53 -3.28
N LYS A 22 -1.97 -20.57 -3.91
CA LYS A 22 -1.42 -21.94 -3.88
C LYS A 22 -0.02 -22.09 -4.49
N ASN A 23 0.45 -21.10 -5.23
CA ASN A 23 1.73 -21.12 -5.93
C ASN A 23 2.90 -20.53 -5.12
N GLY A 24 2.77 -20.44 -3.79
CA GLY A 24 3.85 -19.96 -2.91
C GLY A 24 4.26 -18.52 -3.17
N THR A 25 3.40 -17.70 -3.79
CA THR A 25 3.75 -16.32 -4.13
C THR A 25 3.57 -15.43 -2.90
N HIS A 26 4.69 -15.03 -2.30
CA HIS A 26 4.73 -14.12 -1.16
C HIS A 26 4.57 -12.65 -1.56
N ARG A 27 3.92 -11.87 -0.70
CA ARG A 27 3.81 -10.41 -0.79
C ARG A 27 4.17 -9.82 0.56
N LEU A 28 5.21 -9.01 0.59
CA LEU A 28 5.50 -8.20 1.78
C LEU A 28 4.42 -7.15 1.92
N ILE A 29 3.84 -7.03 3.12
CA ILE A 29 2.82 -6.05 3.46
C ILE A 29 3.28 -5.25 4.67
N THR A 30 3.17 -3.93 4.62
CA THR A 30 3.46 -3.01 5.74
C THR A 30 2.38 -1.95 5.89
N VAL A 31 2.36 -1.24 7.03
CA VAL A 31 1.47 -0.09 7.26
C VAL A 31 2.32 1.15 7.52
N ILE A 32 2.04 2.21 6.76
CA ILE A 32 2.71 3.51 6.88
C ILE A 32 1.61 4.56 6.97
N ASN A 33 1.56 5.31 8.07
CA ASN A 33 0.55 6.34 8.33
C ASN A 33 -0.89 5.81 8.11
N ASN A 34 -1.21 4.68 8.77
CA ASN A 34 -2.51 3.98 8.69
C ASN A 34 -2.93 3.56 7.27
N THR A 35 -2.00 3.61 6.32
CA THR A 35 -2.22 3.19 4.93
C THR A 35 -1.46 1.89 4.71
N PRO A 36 -2.08 0.84 4.17
CA PRO A 36 -1.40 -0.42 3.96
C PRO A 36 -0.72 -0.44 2.59
N TRP A 37 0.45 -1.06 2.53
CA TRP A 37 1.33 -1.12 1.37
C TRP A 37 1.75 -2.54 1.10
N TYR A 38 1.84 -2.92 -0.17
CA TYR A 38 2.42 -4.18 -0.57
C TYR A 38 3.59 -3.98 -1.53
N CYS A 39 4.62 -4.82 -1.41
CA CYS A 39 5.70 -4.88 -2.38
C CYS A 39 5.28 -5.73 -3.58
N SER A 40 5.29 -5.13 -4.77
CA SER A 40 4.93 -5.79 -6.03
C SER A 40 5.98 -6.82 -6.44
N THR A 41 5.57 -8.02 -6.84
CA THR A 41 6.49 -9.00 -7.47
C THR A 41 6.58 -8.88 -8.99
N GLY A 42 6.02 -7.83 -9.59
CA GLY A 42 6.16 -7.58 -11.04
C GLY A 42 5.25 -8.41 -11.95
N ARG A 43 4.74 -9.57 -11.50
CA ARG A 43 3.98 -10.53 -12.34
C ARG A 43 2.87 -9.94 -13.20
N ASN A 44 2.16 -8.92 -12.69
CA ASN A 44 1.05 -8.25 -13.40
C ASN A 44 1.28 -6.73 -13.59
N SER A 45 2.48 -6.23 -13.26
CA SER A 45 2.78 -4.80 -13.27
C SER A 45 4.00 -4.43 -14.10
N GLY A 46 4.90 -5.37 -14.36
CA GLY A 46 6.24 -5.07 -14.90
C GLY A 46 7.12 -4.29 -13.93
N TYR A 47 6.67 -4.05 -12.69
CA TYR A 47 7.35 -3.23 -11.69
C TYR A 47 7.58 -4.06 -10.43
N ALA A 48 8.46 -5.06 -10.53
CA ALA A 48 8.91 -5.83 -9.36
C ALA A 48 9.69 -4.93 -8.40
N GLY A 49 9.43 -5.02 -7.10
CA GLY A 49 10.08 -4.19 -6.07
C GLY A 49 9.43 -2.83 -5.84
N THR A 50 8.36 -2.46 -6.55
CA THR A 50 7.62 -1.21 -6.27
C THR A 50 6.56 -1.42 -5.20
N TRP A 51 6.53 -0.51 -4.22
CA TRP A 51 5.54 -0.47 -3.16
C TRP A 51 4.27 0.25 -3.62
N PHE A 52 3.13 -0.41 -3.49
CA PHE A 52 1.81 0.15 -3.82
C PHE A 52 0.90 0.09 -2.62
N PHE A 53 0.12 1.14 -2.40
CA PHE A 53 -0.94 1.11 -1.40
C PHE A 53 -2.13 0.26 -1.88
N PHE A 54 -2.94 -0.20 -0.93
CA PHE A 54 -4.15 -0.97 -1.20
C PHE A 54 -5.21 -0.72 -0.11
N GLY A 55 -6.42 -1.26 -0.27
CA GLY A 55 -7.55 -1.09 0.66
C GLY A 55 -7.81 -2.26 1.60
N GLY A 56 -7.00 -3.32 1.52
CA GLY A 56 -7.22 -4.60 2.21
C GLY A 56 -7.26 -5.80 1.26
N VAL A 57 -7.50 -6.97 1.82
CA VAL A 57 -7.64 -8.22 1.07
C VAL A 57 -9.11 -8.59 0.95
N LEU A 58 -9.57 -8.85 -0.27
CA LEU A 58 -10.94 -9.27 -0.52
C LEU A 58 -11.21 -10.63 0.14
N GLU A 59 -12.12 -10.70 1.11
CA GLU A 59 -12.40 -11.95 1.84
C GLU A 59 -13.29 -12.92 1.05
N LYS A 60 -14.33 -12.38 0.42
CA LYS A 60 -15.33 -13.12 -0.37
C LYS A 60 -15.16 -12.79 -1.85
N LYS A 61 -15.38 -13.76 -2.73
CA LYS A 61 -15.40 -13.50 -4.18
C LYS A 61 -16.49 -12.47 -4.49
N SER A 62 -16.20 -11.51 -5.36
CA SER A 62 -17.19 -10.66 -6.01
C SER A 62 -17.40 -11.10 -7.47
N GLU A 63 -18.38 -10.51 -8.15
CA GLU A 63 -18.60 -10.76 -9.59
C GLU A 63 -17.36 -10.50 -10.44
N ARG A 64 -16.54 -9.50 -10.06
CA ARG A 64 -15.38 -9.04 -10.83
C ARG A 64 -14.05 -9.64 -10.36
N HIS A 65 -13.95 -10.06 -9.09
CA HIS A 65 -12.67 -10.44 -8.48
C HIS A 65 -12.80 -11.65 -7.55
N PRO A 66 -11.89 -12.64 -7.63
CA PRO A 66 -11.89 -13.76 -6.70
C PRO A 66 -11.31 -13.34 -5.33
N SER A 67 -11.72 -14.06 -4.29
CA SER A 67 -11.23 -13.85 -2.93
C SER A 67 -9.69 -13.93 -2.84
N GLY A 68 -9.07 -13.10 -2.02
CA GLY A 68 -7.62 -13.03 -1.82
C GLY A 68 -6.93 -11.96 -2.66
N TRP A 69 -7.69 -11.24 -3.47
CA TRP A 69 -7.18 -10.10 -4.22
C TRP A 69 -6.93 -8.91 -3.30
N PHE A 70 -5.83 -8.20 -3.55
CA PHE A 70 -5.61 -6.90 -2.94
C PHE A 70 -6.54 -5.89 -3.61
N ILE A 71 -7.29 -5.15 -2.80
CA ILE A 71 -8.21 -4.12 -3.28
C ILE A 71 -7.37 -2.93 -3.74
N LYS A 72 -7.16 -2.82 -5.06
CA LYS A 72 -6.35 -1.77 -5.67
C LYS A 72 -7.18 -0.52 -5.95
N PRO A 73 -6.56 0.66 -6.00
CA PRO A 73 -7.28 1.93 -6.19
C PRO A 73 -8.02 2.01 -7.54
N LYS A 74 -7.46 1.41 -8.60
CA LYS A 74 -8.12 1.35 -9.91
C LYS A 74 -9.43 0.56 -9.88
N GLY A 75 -9.55 -0.46 -9.02
CA GLY A 75 -10.82 -1.18 -8.80
C GLY A 75 -11.87 -0.28 -8.17
N LEU A 76 -11.46 0.61 -7.25
CA LEU A 76 -12.33 1.58 -6.59
C LEU A 76 -12.79 2.70 -7.54
N VAL A 77 -11.92 3.18 -8.45
CA VAL A 77 -12.32 4.16 -9.49
C VAL A 77 -13.35 3.59 -10.47
N ALA A 78 -13.34 2.28 -10.73
CA ALA A 78 -14.34 1.61 -11.59
C ALA A 78 -15.69 1.34 -10.88
N GLU A 79 -15.75 1.55 -9.56
CA GLU A 79 -16.94 1.35 -8.70
C GLU A 79 -17.57 2.67 -8.24
N ARG A 80 -17.44 3.75 -9.03
CA ARG A 80 -18.01 5.09 -8.77
C ARG A 80 -17.43 5.87 -7.58
N TYR A 81 -16.31 5.45 -6.99
CA TYR A 81 -15.58 6.31 -6.06
C TYR A 81 -14.96 7.49 -6.83
N SER A 82 -15.17 8.71 -6.35
CA SER A 82 -14.77 9.92 -7.08
C SER A 82 -13.26 9.99 -7.26
N LYS A 83 -12.80 10.43 -8.44
CA LYS A 83 -11.37 10.69 -8.72
C LYS A 83 -10.75 11.60 -7.64
N THR A 84 -11.56 12.48 -7.05
CA THR A 84 -11.16 13.42 -6.00
C THR A 84 -10.90 12.76 -4.64
N GLN A 85 -11.55 11.63 -4.32
CA GLN A 85 -11.36 10.93 -3.03
C GLN A 85 -10.03 10.17 -2.91
N PHE A 86 -9.43 9.73 -4.02
CA PHE A 86 -8.19 8.95 -4.00
C PHE A 86 -6.98 9.66 -4.59
N PHE A 87 -7.21 10.66 -5.44
CA PHE A 87 -6.13 11.47 -6.01
C PHE A 87 -6.02 12.82 -5.29
N GLY A 88 -7.04 13.25 -4.53
CA GLY A 88 -7.14 14.61 -3.99
C GLY A 88 -7.45 15.61 -5.12
N HIS A 89 -8.15 16.70 -4.80
CA HIS A 89 -8.47 17.73 -5.80
C HIS A 89 -7.23 18.30 -6.50
N HIS A 90 -6.09 18.35 -5.81
CA HIS A 90 -4.83 18.95 -6.28
C HIS A 90 -4.10 18.17 -7.39
N THR A 91 -4.24 16.85 -7.46
CA THR A 91 -3.57 16.05 -8.52
C THR A 91 -4.30 16.09 -9.85
N THR A 92 -5.63 16.27 -9.84
CA THR A 92 -6.47 16.24 -11.05
C THR A 92 -6.09 17.35 -12.03
N HIS A 93 -5.70 18.53 -11.52
CA HIS A 93 -5.21 19.64 -12.34
C HIS A 93 -3.83 19.36 -12.95
N TYR A 94 -2.92 18.73 -12.17
CA TYR A 94 -1.56 18.42 -12.63
C TYR A 94 -1.49 17.26 -13.64
N ILE A 95 -2.35 16.24 -13.48
CA ILE A 95 -2.47 15.08 -14.39
C ILE A 95 -2.90 15.52 -15.81
N ARG A 96 -3.70 16.60 -15.91
CA ARG A 96 -4.18 17.17 -17.18
C ARG A 96 -3.11 18.01 -17.89
N LYS A 97 -2.31 18.80 -17.17
CA LYS A 97 -1.45 19.83 -17.78
C LYS A 97 -0.13 19.31 -18.38
N ARG A 98 0.34 18.11 -18.04
CA ARG A 98 1.67 17.60 -18.45
C ARG A 98 1.70 16.25 -19.20
N SER A 99 0.58 15.72 -19.68
CA SER A 99 0.57 14.43 -20.40
C SER A 99 1.17 13.24 -19.64
N ILE A 100 1.31 13.37 -18.32
CA ILE A 100 1.96 12.40 -17.42
C ILE A 100 1.17 11.08 -17.36
N HIS A 101 -0.13 11.12 -17.68
CA HIS A 101 -0.99 9.96 -17.85
C HIS A 101 -0.52 8.99 -18.96
N LYS A 102 0.33 9.44 -19.90
CA LYS A 102 0.94 8.57 -20.93
C LYS A 102 2.15 7.77 -20.41
N LEU A 103 2.73 8.14 -19.27
CA LEU A 103 4.01 7.57 -18.81
C LEU A 103 3.82 6.35 -17.89
N ILE A 104 2.79 6.32 -17.04
CA ILE A 104 2.39 5.18 -16.19
C ILE A 104 0.87 5.26 -15.94
N SER A 105 0.19 4.15 -15.69
CA SER A 105 -1.15 4.19 -15.10
C SER A 105 -1.07 4.71 -13.65
N PHE A 106 -1.01 6.04 -13.48
CA PHE A 106 -0.99 6.77 -12.20
C PHE A 106 -2.07 6.30 -11.22
N SER A 107 -3.13 5.69 -11.75
CA SER A 107 -4.19 5.06 -10.97
C SER A 107 -3.72 4.08 -9.90
N ARG A 108 -2.50 3.51 -10.02
CA ARG A 108 -1.95 2.57 -9.05
C ARG A 108 -1.28 3.22 -7.84
N PHE A 109 -0.83 4.47 -7.95
CA PHE A 109 -0.11 5.15 -6.87
C PHE A 109 -1.00 6.02 -5.99
N GLY A 110 -2.24 6.32 -6.43
CA GLY A 110 -3.20 7.08 -5.64
C GLY A 110 -2.87 8.57 -5.67
N ASP A 111 -3.00 9.25 -4.54
CA ASP A 111 -2.72 10.68 -4.40
C ASP A 111 -1.23 11.03 -4.38
N ILE A 112 -0.96 12.35 -4.33
CA ILE A 112 0.38 12.90 -4.32
C ILE A 112 1.22 12.44 -3.11
N LYS A 113 0.57 12.29 -1.94
CA LYS A 113 1.24 11.84 -0.72
C LYS A 113 1.68 10.38 -0.87
N LYS A 114 0.79 9.52 -1.37
CA LYS A 114 1.05 8.09 -1.57
C LYS A 114 2.12 7.86 -2.64
N ILE A 115 2.10 8.60 -3.75
CA ILE A 115 3.17 8.45 -4.75
C ILE A 115 4.53 8.92 -4.19
N CYS A 116 4.59 9.99 -3.38
CA CYS A 116 5.81 10.40 -2.69
C CYS A 116 6.32 9.34 -1.71
N ILE A 117 5.44 8.73 -0.91
CA ILE A 117 5.79 7.61 -0.02
C ILE A 117 6.35 6.43 -0.82
N SER A 118 5.69 6.03 -1.91
CA SER A 118 6.22 4.97 -2.79
C SER A 118 7.59 5.33 -3.36
N ALA A 119 7.78 6.58 -3.78
CA ALA A 119 9.04 7.09 -4.30
C ALA A 119 10.15 7.10 -3.25
N SER A 120 9.85 7.39 -1.98
CA SER A 120 10.79 7.27 -0.86
C SER A 120 11.31 5.85 -0.72
N LEU A 121 10.41 4.85 -0.77
CA LEU A 121 10.78 3.44 -0.62
C LEU A 121 11.57 2.90 -1.82
N GLY A 122 11.40 3.49 -3.01
CA GLY A 122 12.19 3.14 -4.20
C GLY A 122 11.86 1.75 -4.77
N GLY A 123 12.83 1.16 -5.47
CA GLY A 123 12.69 -0.12 -6.15
C GLY A 123 11.81 -0.10 -7.41
N GLY A 124 11.90 -1.15 -8.22
CA GLY A 124 11.08 -1.37 -9.41
C GLY A 124 10.97 -0.15 -10.34
N PHE A 125 9.75 0.35 -10.54
CA PHE A 125 9.45 1.54 -11.34
C PHE A 125 10.39 2.72 -11.04
N TRP A 126 10.73 2.97 -9.77
CA TRP A 126 11.56 4.09 -9.36
C TRP A 126 13.03 3.98 -9.80
N LEU A 127 13.47 2.80 -10.24
CA LEU A 127 14.80 2.56 -10.81
C LEU A 127 14.84 2.84 -12.33
N SER A 128 13.68 2.90 -13.00
CA SER A 128 13.61 3.28 -14.41
C SER A 128 13.90 4.77 -14.62
N ASP A 129 14.31 5.17 -15.82
CA ASP A 129 14.57 6.58 -16.13
C ASP A 129 13.31 7.45 -15.98
N LYS A 130 12.15 6.90 -16.37
CA LYS A 130 10.84 7.54 -16.14
C LYS A 130 10.58 7.73 -14.64
N GLY A 131 10.88 6.72 -13.82
CA GLY A 131 10.73 6.79 -12.37
C GLY A 131 11.69 7.78 -11.70
N LYS A 132 12.97 7.80 -12.12
CA LYS A 132 13.97 8.76 -11.65
C LYS A 132 13.57 10.20 -11.96
N ASN A 133 13.13 10.47 -13.18
CA ASN A 133 12.65 11.79 -13.60
C ASN A 133 11.43 12.24 -12.79
N LEU A 134 10.46 11.34 -12.60
CA LEU A 134 9.29 11.65 -11.78
C LEU A 134 9.67 11.86 -10.30
N LYS A 135 10.54 11.03 -9.72
CA LYS A 135 11.01 11.19 -8.33
C LYS A 135 11.73 12.53 -8.12
N LYS A 136 12.56 12.98 -9.08
CA LYS A 136 13.18 14.31 -9.05
C LYS A 136 12.13 15.42 -9.02
N TYR A 137 11.11 15.31 -9.87
CA TYR A 137 10.00 16.26 -9.86
C TYR A 137 9.25 16.27 -8.52
N LEU A 138 8.88 15.09 -8.00
CA LEU A 138 8.15 14.96 -6.73
C LEU A 138 8.95 15.54 -5.56
N ARG A 139 10.25 15.24 -5.45
CA ARG A 139 11.11 15.79 -4.39
C ARG A 139 11.20 17.31 -4.44
N LYS A 140 11.21 17.90 -5.63
CA LYS A 140 11.27 19.37 -5.79
C LYS A 140 9.97 20.06 -5.37
N ASN A 141 8.81 19.45 -5.63
CA ASN A 141 7.51 20.13 -5.50
C ASN A 141 6.69 19.71 -4.28
N TYR A 142 6.97 18.52 -3.72
CA TYR A 142 6.23 17.96 -2.58
C TYR A 142 7.17 17.27 -1.58
N PRO A 143 8.27 17.94 -1.15
CA PRO A 143 9.25 17.34 -0.25
C PRO A 143 8.63 16.88 1.08
N GLU A 144 7.59 17.56 1.56
CA GLU A 144 6.90 17.30 2.82
C GLU A 144 6.22 15.92 2.89
N TYR A 145 5.95 15.29 1.74
CA TYR A 145 5.33 13.97 1.68
C TYR A 145 6.34 12.81 1.56
N PHE A 146 7.63 13.10 1.42
CA PHE A 146 8.66 12.07 1.43
C PHE A 146 8.92 11.56 2.85
N LEU A 147 9.05 10.24 2.99
CA LEU A 147 9.55 9.63 4.22
C LEU A 147 11.02 10.02 4.42
N SER A 148 11.42 10.20 5.69
CA SER A 148 12.82 10.38 6.07
C SER A 148 13.63 9.11 5.87
N ASP A 149 14.94 9.26 5.64
CA ASP A 149 15.85 8.14 5.38
C ASP A 149 15.87 7.14 6.55
N LYS A 150 15.72 7.62 7.80
CA LYS A 150 15.60 6.76 8.99
C LYS A 150 14.42 5.80 8.89
N VAL A 151 13.26 6.29 8.43
CA VAL A 151 12.04 5.47 8.26
C VAL A 151 12.20 4.51 7.09
N VAL A 152 12.73 5.00 5.96
CA VAL A 152 12.98 4.18 4.76
C VAL A 152 13.91 3.01 5.10
N ASN A 153 15.05 3.29 5.74
CA ASN A 153 16.04 2.27 6.10
C ASN A 153 15.46 1.23 7.06
N LYS A 154 14.62 1.64 8.02
CA LYS A 154 13.94 0.70 8.91
C LYS A 154 13.04 -0.25 8.11
N ILE A 155 12.20 0.28 7.21
CA ILE A 155 11.27 -0.52 6.40
C ILE A 155 12.04 -1.48 5.48
N LEU A 156 13.06 -1.00 4.79
CA LEU A 156 13.85 -1.81 3.86
C LEU A 156 14.65 -2.89 4.59
N LYS A 157 15.21 -2.59 5.77
CA LYS A 157 15.87 -3.59 6.62
C LYS A 157 14.89 -4.68 7.04
N THR A 158 13.68 -4.31 7.49
CA THR A 158 12.63 -5.29 7.83
C THR A 158 12.19 -6.10 6.62
N ALA A 159 12.14 -5.51 5.42
CA ALA A 159 11.81 -6.23 4.19
C ALA A 159 12.83 -7.32 3.80
N MET A 160 14.06 -7.24 4.33
CA MET A 160 15.11 -8.24 4.12
C MET A 160 15.13 -9.34 5.19
N CYS A 161 14.29 -9.25 6.22
CA CYS A 161 14.20 -10.25 7.29
C CYS A 161 13.56 -11.56 6.78
N TYR A 162 14.15 -12.70 7.14
CA TYR A 162 13.65 -14.03 6.77
C TYR A 162 12.62 -14.59 7.77
N ASP A 163 12.50 -13.98 8.95
CA ASP A 163 11.66 -14.40 10.07
C ASP A 163 10.32 -13.63 10.15
N LEU A 164 9.89 -12.99 9.06
CA LEU A 164 8.62 -12.27 9.03
C LEU A 164 7.43 -13.22 9.25
N PRO A 165 6.41 -12.82 10.04
CA PRO A 165 5.18 -13.61 10.17
C PRO A 165 4.55 -13.91 8.80
N ILE A 166 4.31 -15.19 8.53
CA ILE A 166 3.73 -15.65 7.27
C ILE A 166 2.24 -15.87 7.44
N TYR A 167 1.44 -15.11 6.71
CA TYR A 167 -0.02 -15.19 6.75
C TYR A 167 -0.54 -15.85 5.48
N THR A 168 -1.20 -16.99 5.65
CA THR A 168 -1.75 -17.79 4.54
C THR A 168 -3.26 -17.59 4.36
N LYS A 169 -3.94 -17.01 5.36
CA LYS A 169 -5.38 -16.74 5.31
C LYS A 169 -5.67 -15.24 5.19
N ARG A 170 -6.66 -14.90 4.35
CA ARG A 170 -7.12 -13.52 4.07
C ARG A 170 -7.53 -12.79 5.35
N LYS A 171 -8.31 -13.47 6.21
CA LYS A 171 -8.74 -12.96 7.52
C LYS A 171 -7.56 -12.61 8.43
N GLN A 172 -6.44 -13.34 8.37
CA GLN A 172 -5.26 -13.00 9.17
C GLN A 172 -4.69 -11.66 8.70
N VAL A 173 -4.55 -11.46 7.38
CA VAL A 173 -4.05 -10.20 6.82
C VAL A 173 -4.96 -9.04 7.21
N ASN A 174 -6.28 -9.14 6.98
CA ASN A 174 -7.20 -8.05 7.33
C ASN A 174 -7.25 -7.75 8.82
N ARG A 175 -7.20 -8.77 9.69
CA ARG A 175 -7.11 -8.56 11.15
C ARG A 175 -5.84 -7.82 11.53
N TRP A 176 -4.68 -8.20 10.97
CA TRP A 176 -3.43 -7.49 11.23
C TRP A 176 -3.45 -6.06 10.69
N LEU A 177 -4.08 -5.80 9.54
CA LEU A 177 -4.31 -4.44 9.07
C LEU A 177 -5.14 -3.63 10.08
N ALA A 178 -6.23 -4.20 10.59
CA ALA A 178 -7.08 -3.56 11.58
C ALA A 178 -6.34 -3.26 12.90
N THR A 179 -5.51 -4.18 13.40
CA THR A 179 -4.70 -3.93 14.62
C THR A 179 -3.64 -2.84 14.42
N HIS A 180 -3.34 -2.47 13.17
CA HIS A 180 -2.42 -1.38 12.81
C HIS A 180 -3.15 -0.10 12.38
N GLY A 181 -4.43 0.05 12.76
CA GLY A 181 -5.19 1.28 12.54
C GLY A 181 -5.62 1.50 11.08
N VAL A 182 -5.53 0.48 10.23
CA VAL A 182 -6.04 0.56 8.86
C VAL A 182 -7.56 0.37 8.90
N ALA A 183 -8.30 1.40 8.50
CA ALA A 183 -9.70 1.26 8.15
C ALA A 183 -9.80 0.36 6.91
N THR A 184 -10.17 -0.91 7.11
CA THR A 184 -10.21 -1.90 6.03
C THR A 184 -11.44 -1.68 5.16
N VAL A 185 -11.27 -1.66 3.83
CA VAL A 185 -12.36 -1.65 2.83
C VAL A 185 -12.96 -3.06 2.65
N GLY A 186 -12.55 -4.02 3.47
CA GLY A 186 -12.77 -5.45 3.30
C GLY A 186 -14.11 -6.00 3.76
N VAL A 187 -15.09 -5.15 4.10
CA VAL A 187 -16.47 -5.58 4.35
C VAL A 187 -17.32 -5.19 3.13
N LEU A 188 -17.07 -5.86 2.01
CA LEU A 188 -18.02 -5.92 0.91
C LEU A 188 -18.83 -7.20 1.10
N ASN A 189 -19.89 -7.07 1.89
CA ASN A 189 -21.13 -7.83 1.86
C ASN A 189 -21.97 -7.28 3.02
N ASP A 190 -22.84 -6.34 2.68
CA ASP A 190 -23.82 -5.67 3.55
C ASP A 190 -23.29 -4.74 4.65
N GLU A 191 -23.57 -3.46 4.37
CA GLU A 191 -23.87 -2.36 5.29
C GLU A 191 -22.75 -1.78 6.19
N SER A 192 -22.42 -0.52 5.87
CA SER A 192 -21.93 0.51 6.80
C SER A 192 -20.47 0.48 7.29
N LEU A 193 -19.48 0.56 6.40
CA LEU A 193 -18.14 1.03 6.78
C LEU A 193 -17.56 2.04 5.77
N LEU A 194 -18.31 3.12 5.59
CA LEU A 194 -17.74 4.43 5.27
C LEU A 194 -17.85 5.25 6.55
N PHE A 195 -16.71 5.76 7.02
CA PHE A 195 -16.57 6.85 8.00
C PHE A 195 -17.72 6.98 9.03
N ARG A 196 -17.46 6.64 10.28
CA ARG A 196 -18.01 7.50 11.35
C ARG A 196 -16.88 8.40 11.86
N PRO A 197 -17.16 9.71 12.06
CA PRO A 197 -16.18 10.72 12.43
C PRO A 197 -15.36 10.34 13.67
#